data_AF-A0A1J4L5F1-F1
#
_entry.id   AF-A0A1J4L5F1-F1
#
_cell.length_a   1.000
_cell.length_b   1.000
_cell.length_c   1.000
_cell.angle_alpha   90.00
_cell.angle_beta   90.00
_cell.angle_gamma   90.00
#
_symmetry.space_group_name_H-M   'P 1'
#
loop_
_entity.id
_entity.type
_entity.pdbx_description
1 polymer ?
#
loop_
_entity_poly.entity_id
_entity_poly.type
_entity_poly.pdbx_seq_one_letter_code
_entity_poly.pdbx_strand_id
1 'polypeptide(L)'
;MKINFFNYFGLWHEDKNTFYSNEEEVHFQMSNENEESIIAIVDRKLNLGQYRKVLFDQGMFNSNKLFSTPLSVLSYSTQVPIDIFEQVLNIVAEDTIPPINEIEYTDPRPRFNDPILDHSIILPESGIVELCGQASAGKSNIAYHLAVQERIYDISRKVVLISTEGKVPTQRVHQIAENTDSPFDSTDIMNGILITEADSVKQLNDIIQNDLVSLFFTNDQSPPSMVIIDSIAALFRIEYDINSSAERTRLLFDITATLKWISATSNTLIIVTNQATANLTAFSTNSNHWIPSLGFSWSNCINIRLRITKTQMKHQVNSTTGPVRTNPVNGNIVGSNNIPSVVPVRTMYVEISPIRQDARVELFIDNAGIHGI
;
A
#
# COMPACT_ATOMS: atom_id res chain seq x y z
N MET A 1 -18.97 6.39 -10.83
CA MET A 1 -19.74 6.51 -9.57
C MET A 1 -18.74 7.00 -8.53
N LYS A 2 -18.72 8.30 -8.22
CA LYS A 2 -17.83 8.86 -7.19
C LYS A 2 -18.33 8.35 -5.84
N ILE A 3 -17.60 7.43 -5.22
CA ILE A 3 -17.90 7.00 -3.86
C ILE A 3 -17.28 8.06 -2.95
N ASN A 4 -18.13 8.95 -2.42
CA ASN A 4 -17.76 9.81 -1.31
C ASN A 4 -17.56 8.92 -0.07
N PHE A 5 -16.39 9.00 0.57
CA PHE A 5 -16.07 8.37 1.86
C PHE A 5 -17.16 8.61 2.93
N PHE A 6 -17.89 9.72 2.83
CA PHE A 6 -18.97 10.08 3.75
C PHE A 6 -20.22 9.19 3.72
N ASN A 7 -20.55 8.53 2.60
CA ASN A 7 -21.82 7.78 2.50
C ASN A 7 -21.81 6.42 3.22
N TYR A 8 -20.65 5.94 3.70
CA TYR A 8 -20.56 4.67 4.42
C TYR A 8 -20.94 4.77 5.91
N PHE A 9 -21.08 5.98 6.47
CA PHE A 9 -21.46 6.17 7.88
C PHE A 9 -22.95 5.87 8.19
N GLY A 10 -23.83 5.75 7.18
CA GLY A 10 -25.29 5.76 7.38
C GLY A 10 -26.06 4.45 7.23
N LEU A 11 -25.44 3.34 6.82
CA LEU A 11 -26.17 2.12 6.41
C LEU A 11 -25.70 0.81 7.08
N TRP A 12 -25.04 0.87 8.24
CA TRP A 12 -24.48 -0.30 8.92
C TRP A 12 -25.18 -0.66 10.25
N HIS A 13 -26.49 -0.40 10.36
CA HIS A 13 -27.33 -1.00 11.38
C HIS A 13 -28.18 -2.09 10.73
N GLU A 14 -28.14 -3.30 11.30
CA GLU A 14 -28.73 -4.58 10.83
C GLU A 14 -27.77 -5.30 9.86
N ASP A 15 -27.07 -6.39 10.20
CA ASP A 15 -27.45 -7.55 10.99
C ASP A 15 -26.25 -8.13 11.78
N LYS A 16 -26.47 -8.41 13.07
CA LYS A 16 -25.60 -9.28 13.87
C LYS A 16 -26.24 -10.66 13.91
N ASN A 17 -25.52 -11.70 13.48
CA ASN A 17 -25.53 -12.97 14.19
C ASN A 17 -24.41 -13.94 13.76
N THR A 18 -23.64 -14.34 14.78
CA THR A 18 -22.97 -15.65 15.01
C THR A 18 -21.96 -16.15 13.98
N PHE A 19 -20.69 -16.29 14.39
CA PHE A 19 -20.07 -17.56 14.82
C PHE A 19 -18.72 -17.28 15.51
N TYR A 20 -18.53 -17.81 16.72
CA TYR A 20 -17.24 -17.85 17.43
C TYR A 20 -16.54 -19.18 17.11
N SER A 21 -15.24 -19.13 16.82
CA SER A 21 -14.32 -20.23 17.08
C SER A 21 -12.99 -19.66 17.57
N ASN A 22 -12.58 -20.15 18.74
CA ASN A 22 -11.40 -19.75 19.48
C ASN A 22 -10.12 -20.20 18.76
N GLU A 23 -9.30 -19.26 18.32
CA GLU A 23 -7.85 -19.42 18.23
C GLU A 23 -7.24 -18.19 18.90
N GLU A 24 -6.39 -18.42 19.91
CA GLU A 24 -5.59 -17.38 20.55
C GLU A 24 -4.49 -16.94 19.57
N GLU A 25 -4.87 -16.15 18.57
CA GLU A 25 -3.92 -15.30 17.87
C GLU A 25 -3.43 -14.27 18.88
N VAL A 26 -2.11 -14.24 19.09
CA VAL A 26 -1.43 -13.09 19.69
C VAL A 26 -1.49 -11.97 18.67
N HIS A 27 -2.70 -11.46 18.44
CA HIS A 27 -2.88 -10.13 17.91
C HIS A 27 -2.13 -9.23 18.87
N PHE A 28 -1.06 -8.58 18.38
CA PHE A 28 -0.62 -7.34 18.95
C PHE A 28 -1.71 -6.30 18.66
N GLN A 29 -2.89 -6.49 19.26
CA GLN A 29 -3.71 -5.39 19.69
C GLN A 29 -2.80 -4.62 20.64
N MET A 30 -2.07 -3.62 20.13
CA MET A 30 -1.91 -2.42 20.92
C MET A 30 -3.30 -1.82 21.06
N SER A 31 -4.10 -2.47 21.92
CA SER A 31 -5.23 -1.86 22.58
C SER A 31 -4.74 -0.49 23.02
N ASN A 32 -5.49 0.57 22.69
CA ASN A 32 -5.39 1.89 23.31
C ASN A 32 -4.63 1.79 24.64
N GLU A 33 -3.31 1.93 24.63
CA GLU A 33 -2.54 1.98 25.88
C GLU A 33 -3.01 3.29 26.47
N ASN A 34 -3.96 3.15 27.40
CA ASN A 34 -4.86 4.22 27.82
C ASN A 34 -4.03 5.48 28.01
N GLU A 35 -4.34 6.56 27.28
CA GLU A 35 -3.68 7.85 27.52
C GLU A 35 -3.70 8.16 29.03
N GLU A 36 -4.75 7.76 29.74
CA GLU A 36 -4.85 7.80 31.21
C GLU A 36 -3.74 7.04 31.95
N SER A 37 -3.31 5.87 31.45
CA SER A 37 -2.18 5.10 31.99
C SER A 37 -0.85 5.84 31.78
N ILE A 38 -0.61 6.37 30.57
CA ILE A 38 0.61 7.13 30.25
C ILE A 38 0.66 8.44 31.05
N ILE A 39 -0.47 9.15 31.14
CA ILE A 39 -0.61 10.34 31.98
C ILE A 39 -0.34 10.00 33.45
N ALA A 40 -0.87 8.89 33.96
CA ALA A 40 -0.63 8.48 35.33
C ALA A 40 0.85 8.15 35.60
N ILE A 41 1.55 7.59 34.62
CA ILE A 41 3.01 7.36 34.70
C ILE A 41 3.76 8.69 34.74
N VAL A 42 3.43 9.62 33.84
CA VAL A 42 4.07 10.93 33.78
C VAL A 42 3.79 11.74 35.05
N ASP A 43 2.55 11.79 35.52
CA ASP A 43 2.16 12.53 36.73
C ASP A 43 2.83 11.96 38.01
N ARG A 44 3.22 10.67 38.01
CA ARG A 44 4.00 10.07 39.13
C ARG A 44 5.46 10.51 39.14
N LYS A 45 6.06 10.74 37.97
CA LYS A 45 7.50 10.99 37.81
C LYS A 45 7.84 12.46 37.53
N LEU A 46 6.87 13.26 37.07
CA LEU A 46 7.06 14.65 36.62
C LEU A 46 5.87 15.53 36.97
N ASN A 47 6.13 16.70 37.57
CA ASN A 47 5.12 17.73 37.77
C ASN A 47 5.01 18.61 36.51
N LEU A 48 3.98 18.35 35.69
CA LEU A 48 3.72 19.08 34.46
C LEU A 48 3.13 20.49 34.66
N GLY A 49 2.66 20.81 35.86
CA GLY A 49 2.11 22.13 36.21
C GLY A 49 1.14 22.69 35.16
N GLN A 50 1.47 23.86 34.62
CA GLN A 50 0.65 24.56 33.62
C GLN A 50 0.57 23.85 32.25
N TYR A 51 1.54 22.97 31.94
CA TYR A 51 1.63 22.31 30.64
C TYR A 51 0.75 21.07 30.52
N ARG A 52 0.33 20.49 31.66
CA ARG A 52 -0.46 19.25 31.70
C ARG A 52 -1.71 19.32 30.82
N LYS A 53 -2.47 20.42 30.93
CA LYS A 53 -3.71 20.60 30.18
C LYS A 53 -3.45 20.68 28.67
N VAL A 54 -2.45 21.45 28.25
CA VAL A 54 -2.13 21.62 26.82
C VAL A 54 -1.66 20.30 26.21
N LEU A 55 -0.82 19.54 26.93
CA LEU A 55 -0.37 18.23 26.48
C LEU A 55 -1.53 17.24 26.34
N PHE A 56 -2.49 17.27 27.27
CA PHE A 56 -3.69 16.44 27.23
C PHE A 56 -4.60 16.81 26.06
N ASP A 57 -4.96 18.09 25.96
CA ASP A 57 -5.89 18.59 24.94
C ASP A 57 -5.36 18.35 23.51
N GLN A 58 -4.02 18.25 23.35
CA GLN A 58 -3.39 17.97 22.06
C GLN A 58 -3.05 16.48 21.83
N GLY A 59 -3.45 15.58 22.73
CA GLY A 59 -3.20 14.13 22.61
C GLY A 59 -1.72 13.78 22.61
N MET A 60 -0.89 14.52 23.36
CA MET A 60 0.57 14.33 23.40
C MET A 60 1.01 13.18 24.30
N PHE A 61 0.06 12.53 24.99
CA PHE A 61 0.29 11.31 25.74
C PHE A 61 0.00 10.05 24.92
N ASN A 62 -0.36 10.21 23.64
CA ASN A 62 -0.36 9.12 22.68
C ASN A 62 1.09 8.78 22.30
N SER A 63 1.54 7.58 22.68
CA SER A 63 2.91 7.09 22.46
C SER A 63 3.34 7.24 20.99
N ASN A 64 2.47 6.87 20.03
CA ASN A 64 2.80 6.99 18.61
C ASN A 64 3.12 8.42 18.21
N LYS A 65 2.29 9.39 18.62
CA LYS A 65 2.50 10.82 18.27
C LYS A 65 3.74 11.40 18.95
N LEU A 66 3.99 11.02 20.20
CA LEU A 66 5.13 11.47 20.99
C LEU A 66 6.46 10.95 20.41
N PHE A 67 6.52 9.66 20.02
CA PHE A 67 7.73 9.04 19.47
C PHE A 67 7.96 9.36 17.99
N SER A 68 6.92 9.65 17.21
CA SER A 68 7.04 9.90 15.77
C SER A 68 7.33 11.36 15.40
N THR A 69 7.17 12.31 16.33
CA THR A 69 7.25 13.75 16.04
C THR A 69 8.51 14.37 16.67
N PRO A 70 9.35 15.11 15.91
CA PRO A 70 10.51 15.79 16.49
C PRO A 70 10.13 16.76 17.61
N LEU A 71 10.90 16.78 18.69
CA LEU A 71 10.61 17.61 19.87
C LEU A 71 10.49 19.11 19.56
N SER A 72 11.24 19.59 18.57
CA SER A 72 11.16 20.98 18.11
C SER A 72 9.80 21.33 17.50
N VAL A 73 9.18 20.41 16.78
CA VAL A 73 7.85 20.57 16.17
C VAL A 73 6.77 20.51 17.25
N LEU A 74 6.90 19.58 18.19
CA LEU A 74 6.00 19.49 19.35
C LEU A 74 6.05 20.77 20.18
N SER A 75 7.25 21.27 20.49
CA SER A 75 7.44 22.51 21.23
C SER A 75 6.84 23.71 20.50
N TYR A 76 7.06 23.83 19.19
CA TYR A 76 6.50 24.92 18.40
C TYR A 76 4.96 24.90 18.34
N SER A 77 4.36 23.73 18.13
CA SER A 77 2.89 23.59 17.98
C SER A 77 2.13 23.75 19.30
N THR A 78 2.73 23.35 20.42
CA THR A 78 2.09 23.36 21.75
C THR A 78 2.50 24.55 22.61
N GLN A 79 3.57 25.26 22.22
CA GLN A 79 4.24 26.29 23.03
C GLN A 79 4.79 25.75 24.37
N VAL A 80 4.95 24.42 24.49
CA VAL A 80 5.59 23.77 25.64
C VAL A 80 7.11 23.72 25.40
N PRO A 81 7.96 24.05 26.38
CA PRO A 81 9.41 23.97 26.23
C PRO A 81 9.94 22.57 25.86
N ILE A 82 11.03 22.51 25.07
CA ILE A 82 11.63 21.25 24.59
C ILE A 82 12.09 20.36 25.75
N ASP A 83 12.63 20.94 26.82
CA ASP A 83 13.10 20.24 28.01
C ASP A 83 11.98 19.50 28.75
N ILE A 84 10.75 20.01 28.69
CA ILE A 84 9.57 19.32 29.22
C ILE A 84 9.23 18.11 28.35
N PHE A 85 9.25 18.26 27.02
CA PHE A 85 9.03 17.13 26.12
C PHE A 85 10.11 16.06 26.24
N GLU A 86 11.36 16.44 26.42
CA GLU A 86 12.47 15.50 26.63
C GLU A 86 12.25 14.68 27.91
N GLN A 87 11.84 15.33 29.01
CA GLN A 87 11.50 14.63 30.25
C GLN A 87 10.31 13.69 30.10
N VAL A 88 9.22 14.14 29.46
CA VAL A 88 8.05 13.30 29.17
C VAL A 88 8.44 12.11 28.32
N LEU A 89 9.19 12.32 27.24
CA LEU A 89 9.59 11.26 26.31
C LEU A 89 10.50 10.24 26.99
N ASN A 90 11.44 10.66 27.84
CA ASN A 90 12.27 9.73 28.61
C ASN A 90 11.45 8.90 29.60
N ILE A 91 10.50 9.51 30.30
CA ILE A 91 9.62 8.82 31.24
C ILE A 91 8.75 7.78 30.53
N VAL A 92 8.16 8.16 29.40
CA VAL A 92 7.32 7.25 28.61
C VAL A 92 8.18 6.15 28.02
N ALA A 93 9.34 6.48 27.43
CA ALA A 93 10.25 5.49 26.85
C ALA A 93 10.69 4.43 27.87
N GLU A 94 11.10 4.82 29.08
CA GLU A 94 11.50 3.86 30.13
C GLU A 94 10.43 2.80 30.43
N ASP A 95 9.16 3.20 30.37
CA ASP A 95 8.03 2.33 30.69
C ASP A 95 7.44 1.65 29.44
N THR A 96 7.70 2.16 28.23
CA THR A 96 7.16 1.65 26.96
C THR A 96 8.20 1.05 26.01
N ILE A 97 9.49 0.97 26.38
CA ILE A 97 10.49 0.28 25.54
C ILE A 97 10.03 -1.16 25.35
N PRO A 98 9.67 -1.57 24.12
CA PRO A 98 9.31 -2.95 23.89
C PRO A 98 10.55 -3.82 24.09
N PRO A 99 10.41 -5.05 24.63
CA PRO A 99 11.51 -5.98 24.68
C PRO A 99 12.06 -6.19 23.27
N ILE A 100 13.40 -6.16 23.13
CA ILE A 100 14.04 -6.48 21.86
C ILE A 100 13.82 -7.98 21.62
N ASN A 101 12.85 -8.29 20.78
CA ASN A 101 12.56 -9.64 20.35
C ASN A 101 13.23 -9.88 18.99
N GLU A 102 13.91 -11.00 18.84
CA GLU A 102 14.20 -11.52 17.49
C GLU A 102 12.86 -11.92 16.87
N ILE A 103 12.43 -11.19 15.85
CA ILE A 103 11.21 -11.53 15.12
C ILE A 103 11.59 -12.65 14.14
N GLU A 104 11.10 -13.86 14.39
CA GLU A 104 10.99 -14.85 13.33
C GLU A 104 9.93 -14.33 12.35
N TYR A 105 10.32 -14.07 11.10
CA TYR A 105 9.37 -13.67 10.06
C TYR A 105 8.35 -14.79 9.84
N THR A 106 7.19 -14.65 10.44
CA THR A 106 6.08 -15.58 10.30
C THR A 106 5.26 -15.18 9.09
N ASP A 107 5.02 -16.13 8.18
CA ASP A 107 3.94 -15.97 7.22
C ASP A 107 2.62 -15.63 7.95
N PRO A 108 1.78 -14.74 7.39
CA PRO A 108 1.70 -14.47 5.95
C PRO A 108 2.20 -13.09 5.48
N ARG A 109 3.11 -13.12 4.51
CA ARG A 109 3.46 -11.97 3.65
C ARG A 109 2.50 -11.86 2.46
N PRO A 110 2.26 -10.66 1.91
CA PRO A 110 1.61 -10.51 0.61
C PRO A 110 2.33 -11.33 -0.47
N ARG A 111 1.55 -12.00 -1.32
CA ARG A 111 2.05 -12.93 -2.36
C ARG A 111 1.39 -12.69 -3.69
N PHE A 112 2.09 -13.07 -4.75
CA PHE A 112 1.52 -13.14 -6.09
C PHE A 112 0.59 -14.33 -6.24
N ASN A 113 0.66 -15.33 -5.36
CA ASN A 113 -0.09 -16.58 -5.48
C ASN A 113 0.21 -17.30 -6.81
N ASP A 114 1.47 -17.22 -7.20
CA ASP A 114 2.05 -17.87 -8.37
C ASP A 114 3.40 -18.45 -7.93
N PRO A 115 3.62 -19.78 -8.01
CA PRO A 115 4.81 -20.41 -7.47
C PRO A 115 6.13 -19.87 -8.04
N ILE A 116 6.15 -19.47 -9.31
CA ILE A 116 7.35 -18.99 -9.99
C ILE A 116 7.65 -17.56 -9.53
N LEU A 117 6.62 -16.71 -9.46
CA LEU A 117 6.75 -15.34 -8.98
C LEU A 117 7.12 -15.30 -7.49
N ASP A 118 6.42 -16.06 -6.64
CA ASP A 118 6.64 -16.08 -5.19
C ASP A 118 8.00 -16.68 -4.83
N HIS A 119 8.50 -17.64 -5.62
CA HIS A 119 9.87 -18.14 -5.45
C HIS A 119 10.91 -17.09 -5.85
N SER A 120 10.65 -16.33 -6.91
CA SER A 120 11.64 -15.43 -7.51
C SER A 120 11.69 -14.07 -6.80
N ILE A 121 10.53 -13.54 -6.41
CA ILE A 121 10.34 -12.18 -5.91
C ILE A 121 9.65 -12.26 -4.56
N ILE A 122 10.37 -11.85 -3.50
CA ILE A 122 9.87 -11.88 -2.14
C ILE A 122 9.39 -10.48 -1.77
N LEU A 123 8.10 -10.34 -1.48
CA LEU A 123 7.51 -9.11 -0.94
C LEU A 123 7.61 -9.11 0.60
N PRO A 124 7.85 -7.94 1.23
CA PRO A 124 7.84 -7.81 2.68
C PRO A 124 6.41 -7.68 3.20
N GLU A 125 6.22 -7.86 4.51
CA GLU A 125 4.93 -7.62 5.19
C GLU A 125 4.58 -6.12 5.19
N SER A 126 5.60 -5.29 5.37
CA SER A 126 5.50 -3.83 5.42
C SER A 126 6.69 -3.17 4.73
N GLY A 127 6.60 -1.86 4.55
CA GLY A 127 7.51 -1.02 3.78
C GLY A 127 6.89 -0.53 2.47
N ILE A 128 7.68 0.25 1.73
CA ILE A 128 7.29 0.82 0.44
C ILE A 128 7.97 0.02 -0.69
N VAL A 129 7.16 -0.61 -1.53
CA VAL A 129 7.56 -1.33 -2.73
C VAL A 129 7.19 -0.51 -3.97
N GLU A 130 8.20 -0.12 -4.74
CA GLU A 130 8.03 0.60 -6.00
C GLU A 130 8.01 -0.35 -7.19
N LEU A 131 6.94 -0.28 -8.00
CA LEU A 131 6.89 -0.85 -9.34
C LEU A 131 7.26 0.23 -10.36
N CYS A 132 8.44 0.17 -10.96
CA CYS A 132 8.89 1.15 -11.95
C CYS A 132 8.99 0.55 -13.36
N GLY A 133 8.74 1.35 -14.39
CA GLY A 133 8.74 0.85 -15.77
C GLY A 133 8.10 1.79 -16.78
N GLN A 134 8.42 1.56 -18.06
CA GLN A 134 7.84 2.31 -19.17
C GLN A 134 6.30 2.16 -19.25
N ALA A 135 5.66 3.03 -20.01
CA ALA A 135 4.22 2.96 -20.24
C ALA A 135 3.82 1.58 -20.78
N SER A 136 2.68 1.07 -20.30
CA SER A 136 2.14 -0.25 -20.68
C SER A 136 3.04 -1.46 -20.30
N ALA A 137 4.07 -1.27 -19.47
CA ALA A 137 4.89 -2.38 -18.96
C ALA A 137 4.11 -3.37 -18.06
N GLY A 138 2.96 -2.96 -17.51
CA GLY A 138 2.11 -3.84 -16.69
C GLY A 138 2.08 -3.51 -15.20
N LYS A 139 2.72 -2.42 -14.76
CA LYS A 139 2.79 -1.98 -13.34
C LYS A 139 1.44 -2.02 -12.62
N SER A 140 0.43 -1.34 -13.17
CA SER A 140 -0.92 -1.31 -12.60
C SER A 140 -1.56 -2.71 -12.52
N ASN A 141 -1.32 -3.57 -13.51
CA ASN A 141 -1.85 -4.95 -13.48
C ASN A 141 -1.23 -5.76 -12.34
N ILE A 142 0.06 -5.58 -12.07
CA ILE A 142 0.74 -6.25 -10.96
C ILE A 142 0.18 -5.75 -9.62
N ALA A 143 -0.01 -4.44 -9.48
CA ALA A 143 -0.60 -3.86 -8.26
C ALA A 143 -2.04 -4.38 -8.04
N TYR A 144 -2.88 -4.38 -9.08
CA TYR A 144 -4.27 -4.85 -8.97
C TYR A 144 -4.36 -6.36 -8.72
N HIS A 145 -3.44 -7.14 -9.30
CA HIS A 145 -3.30 -8.56 -9.00
C HIS A 145 -3.04 -8.77 -7.51
N LEU A 146 -2.06 -8.07 -6.94
CA LEU A 146 -1.75 -8.15 -5.51
C LEU A 146 -2.93 -7.73 -4.63
N ALA A 147 -3.69 -6.70 -5.01
CA ALA A 147 -4.91 -6.31 -4.31
C ALA A 147 -5.93 -7.45 -4.24
N VAL A 148 -6.14 -8.15 -5.35
CA VAL A 148 -7.06 -9.28 -5.43
C VAL A 148 -6.54 -10.48 -4.64
N GLN A 149 -5.25 -10.82 -4.76
CA GLN A 149 -4.67 -11.95 -4.02
C GLN A 149 -4.70 -11.71 -2.51
N GLU A 150 -4.48 -10.48 -2.05
CA GLU A 150 -4.57 -10.12 -0.62
C GLU A 150 -5.97 -10.35 -0.07
N ARG A 151 -7.01 -10.04 -0.86
CA ARG A 151 -8.41 -10.29 -0.52
C ARG A 151 -8.80 -11.76 -0.56
N ILE A 152 -8.23 -12.53 -1.49
CA ILE A 152 -8.45 -13.98 -1.60
C ILE A 152 -7.76 -14.71 -0.44
N TYR A 153 -6.58 -14.24 -0.03
CA TYR A 153 -5.86 -14.79 1.10
C TYR A 153 -6.71 -14.70 2.39
N ASP A 154 -7.33 -13.54 2.62
CA ASP A 154 -8.23 -13.33 3.74
C ASP A 154 -9.31 -12.28 3.40
N ILE A 155 -10.54 -12.75 3.28
CA ILE A 155 -11.70 -11.95 2.88
C ILE A 155 -12.13 -10.93 3.95
N SER A 156 -11.49 -10.90 5.13
CA SER A 156 -11.67 -9.82 6.12
C SER A 156 -10.72 -8.63 5.89
N ARG A 157 -9.57 -8.85 5.23
CA ARG A 157 -8.52 -7.83 5.03
C ARG A 157 -8.94 -6.74 4.05
N LYS A 158 -8.63 -5.48 4.34
CA LYS A 158 -8.94 -4.39 3.41
C LYS A 158 -7.72 -3.96 2.60
N VAL A 159 -7.95 -3.57 1.36
CA VAL A 159 -6.93 -2.97 0.49
C VAL A 159 -7.41 -1.57 0.09
N VAL A 160 -6.55 -0.57 0.20
CA VAL A 160 -6.82 0.78 -0.31
C VAL A 160 -6.13 0.98 -1.65
N LEU A 161 -6.83 1.49 -2.65
CA LEU A 161 -6.30 1.84 -3.96
C LEU A 161 -6.55 3.32 -4.24
N ILE A 162 -5.47 4.09 -4.37
CA ILE A 162 -5.47 5.51 -4.72
C ILE A 162 -5.03 5.62 -6.18
N SER A 163 -5.97 5.94 -7.06
CA SER A 163 -5.71 6.22 -8.48
C SER A 163 -5.36 7.69 -8.66
N THR A 164 -4.32 7.99 -9.43
CA THR A 164 -3.91 9.37 -9.71
C THR A 164 -3.82 9.71 -11.21
N GLU A 165 -4.11 8.73 -12.07
CA GLU A 165 -4.04 8.88 -13.54
C GLU A 165 -5.45 9.01 -14.16
N GLY A 166 -6.39 9.55 -13.39
CA GLY A 166 -7.80 9.69 -13.77
C GLY A 166 -8.61 8.46 -13.38
N LYS A 167 -9.35 7.90 -14.35
CA LYS A 167 -10.46 6.96 -14.11
C LYS A 167 -10.12 5.81 -13.16
N VAL A 168 -11.00 5.60 -12.17
CA VAL A 168 -11.03 4.44 -11.27
C VAL A 168 -10.81 3.12 -12.05
N PRO A 169 -9.85 2.28 -11.66
CA PRO A 169 -9.52 1.04 -12.37
C PRO A 169 -10.49 -0.13 -12.11
N THR A 170 -11.72 0.12 -11.62
CA THR A 170 -12.66 -0.89 -11.13
C THR A 170 -12.89 -2.04 -12.10
N GLN A 171 -13.05 -1.75 -13.40
CA GLN A 171 -13.30 -2.78 -14.41
C GLN A 171 -12.15 -3.79 -14.51
N ARG A 172 -10.90 -3.30 -14.44
CA ARG A 172 -9.74 -4.17 -14.54
C ARG A 172 -9.54 -4.98 -13.25
N VAL A 173 -9.72 -4.37 -12.08
CA VAL A 173 -9.65 -5.09 -10.80
C VAL A 173 -10.71 -6.18 -10.72
N HIS A 174 -11.96 -5.86 -11.10
CA HIS A 174 -13.06 -6.82 -11.16
C HIS A 174 -12.77 -7.96 -12.15
N GLN A 175 -12.22 -7.65 -13.33
CA GLN A 175 -11.85 -8.68 -14.30
C GLN A 175 -10.83 -9.68 -13.72
N ILE A 176 -9.82 -9.19 -13.00
CA ILE A 176 -8.85 -10.06 -12.30
C ILE A 176 -9.59 -10.92 -11.26
N ALA A 177 -10.40 -10.32 -10.41
CA ALA A 177 -11.17 -11.03 -9.39
C ALA A 177 -12.10 -12.11 -9.96
N GLU A 178 -12.77 -11.84 -11.08
CA GLU A 178 -13.69 -12.78 -11.75
C GLU A 178 -12.98 -13.96 -12.43
N ASN A 179 -11.74 -13.77 -12.88
CA ASN A 179 -11.00 -14.77 -13.64
C ASN A 179 -9.92 -15.48 -12.80
N THR A 180 -9.68 -15.05 -11.56
CA THR A 180 -8.80 -15.73 -10.62
C THR A 180 -9.54 -16.91 -10.00
N ASP A 181 -8.87 -18.07 -9.90
CA ASP A 181 -9.42 -19.21 -9.17
C ASP A 181 -9.48 -18.89 -7.67
N SER A 182 -10.70 -18.80 -7.12
CA SER A 182 -10.96 -18.31 -5.78
C SER A 182 -12.21 -18.97 -5.21
N PRO A 183 -12.25 -19.29 -3.90
CA PRO A 183 -13.46 -19.75 -3.24
C PRO A 183 -14.50 -18.63 -3.01
N PHE A 184 -14.12 -17.36 -3.20
CA PHE A 184 -14.96 -16.19 -2.97
C PHE A 184 -15.48 -15.59 -4.27
N ASP A 185 -16.69 -15.00 -4.23
CA ASP A 185 -17.24 -14.27 -5.37
C ASP A 185 -16.44 -12.99 -5.65
N SER A 186 -16.39 -12.59 -6.92
CA SER A 186 -15.69 -11.36 -7.33
C SER A 186 -16.27 -10.11 -6.65
N THR A 187 -17.58 -10.11 -6.34
CA THR A 187 -18.23 -9.02 -5.61
C THR A 187 -17.67 -8.89 -4.19
N ASP A 188 -17.50 -10.00 -3.48
CA ASP A 188 -16.98 -10.02 -2.09
C ASP A 188 -15.51 -9.60 -2.03
N ILE A 189 -14.72 -10.01 -3.03
CA ILE A 189 -13.33 -9.57 -3.20
C ILE A 189 -13.32 -8.04 -3.38
N MET A 190 -14.12 -7.53 -4.32
CA MET A 190 -14.19 -6.11 -4.65
C MET A 190 -14.70 -5.24 -3.49
N ASN A 191 -15.61 -5.75 -2.66
CA ASN A 191 -16.15 -5.01 -1.52
C ASN A 191 -15.09 -4.61 -0.48
N GLY A 192 -13.99 -5.38 -0.36
CA GLY A 192 -12.88 -5.02 0.53
C GLY A 192 -11.77 -4.20 -0.13
N ILE A 193 -11.91 -3.82 -1.40
CA ILE A 193 -10.98 -2.94 -2.10
C ILE A 193 -11.55 -1.52 -2.13
N LEU A 194 -11.05 -0.66 -1.24
CA LEU A 194 -11.46 0.72 -1.08
C LEU A 194 -10.75 1.58 -2.13
N ILE A 195 -11.50 2.12 -3.10
CA ILE A 195 -10.90 2.88 -4.20
C ILE A 195 -11.21 4.37 -4.11
N THR A 196 -10.19 5.21 -4.23
CA THR A 196 -10.29 6.67 -4.30
C THR A 196 -9.42 7.24 -5.42
N GLU A 197 -9.66 8.50 -5.78
CA GLU A 197 -8.93 9.24 -6.81
C GLU A 197 -8.28 10.49 -6.22
N ALA A 198 -7.07 10.81 -6.68
CA ALA A 198 -6.39 12.07 -6.41
C ALA A 198 -5.92 12.74 -7.71
N ASP A 199 -6.43 13.93 -7.99
CA ASP A 199 -6.18 14.65 -9.24
C ASP A 199 -5.06 15.71 -9.12
N SER A 200 -4.57 15.97 -7.89
CA SER A 200 -3.48 16.91 -7.62
C SER A 200 -2.59 16.43 -6.48
N VAL A 201 -1.34 16.92 -6.40
CA VAL A 201 -0.42 16.53 -5.32
C VAL A 201 -0.99 16.93 -3.94
N LYS A 202 -1.67 18.08 -3.86
CA LYS A 202 -2.32 18.53 -2.62
C LYS A 202 -3.42 17.56 -2.18
N GLN A 203 -4.29 17.15 -3.09
CA GLN A 203 -5.35 16.18 -2.77
C GLN A 203 -4.77 14.83 -2.32
N LEU A 204 -3.70 14.36 -2.98
CA LEU A 204 -3.01 13.15 -2.55
C LEU A 204 -2.46 13.30 -1.12
N ASN A 205 -1.84 14.44 -0.82
CA ASN A 205 -1.35 14.74 0.53
C ASN A 205 -2.49 14.77 1.55
N ASP A 206 -3.62 15.41 1.24
CA ASP A 206 -4.76 15.48 2.15
C ASP A 206 -5.36 14.08 2.43
N ILE A 207 -5.47 13.23 1.40
CA ILE A 207 -5.91 11.83 1.55
C ILE A 207 -4.93 11.06 2.43
N ILE A 208 -3.62 11.19 2.23
CA ILE A 208 -2.62 10.43 2.97
C ILE A 208 -2.49 10.91 4.42
N GLN A 209 -2.49 12.22 4.65
CA GLN A 209 -2.28 12.82 5.97
C GLN A 209 -3.52 12.77 6.85
N ASN A 210 -4.73 12.78 6.26
CA ASN A 210 -5.97 12.82 7.03
C ASN A 210 -6.79 11.54 6.85
N ASP A 211 -7.21 11.22 5.62
CA ASP A 211 -8.18 10.14 5.39
C ASP A 211 -7.59 8.76 5.70
N LEU A 212 -6.37 8.49 5.21
CA LEU A 212 -5.66 7.25 5.54
C LEU A 212 -5.33 7.19 7.03
N VAL A 213 -4.78 8.25 7.62
CA VAL A 213 -4.46 8.25 9.07
C VAL A 213 -5.71 7.96 9.90
N SER A 214 -6.83 8.60 9.57
CA SER A 214 -8.12 8.33 10.21
C SER A 214 -8.55 6.88 10.03
N LEU A 215 -8.49 6.36 8.79
CA LEU A 215 -8.86 4.97 8.47
C LEU A 215 -8.08 3.95 9.29
N PHE A 216 -6.78 4.19 9.50
CA PHE A 216 -5.87 3.30 10.19
C PHE A 216 -5.93 3.39 11.73
N PHE A 217 -6.19 4.58 12.29
CA PHE A 217 -5.96 4.83 13.73
C PHE A 217 -7.16 5.33 14.52
N THR A 218 -8.31 5.61 13.89
CA THR A 218 -9.49 6.12 14.61
C THR A 218 -10.69 5.17 14.60
N ASN A 219 -10.60 4.04 13.90
CA ASN A 219 -11.70 3.10 13.75
C ASN A 219 -11.53 1.87 14.67
N ASP A 220 -12.63 1.36 15.23
CA ASP A 220 -12.69 0.07 15.94
C ASP A 220 -12.50 -1.15 15.02
N GLN A 221 -12.05 -0.95 13.78
CA GLN A 221 -11.86 -2.00 12.79
C GLN A 221 -10.38 -2.23 12.51
N SER A 222 -10.04 -3.44 12.08
CA SER A 222 -8.69 -3.78 11.66
C SER A 222 -8.22 -2.84 10.53
N PRO A 223 -6.99 -2.31 10.60
CA PRO A 223 -6.43 -1.47 9.57
C PRO A 223 -6.33 -2.22 8.22
N PRO A 224 -6.35 -1.53 7.07
CA PRO A 224 -6.05 -2.13 5.78
C PRO A 224 -4.67 -2.81 5.77
N SER A 225 -4.56 -4.00 5.17
CA SER A 225 -3.29 -4.73 5.07
C SER A 225 -2.42 -4.25 3.92
N MET A 226 -3.00 -3.56 2.93
CA MET A 226 -2.27 -3.04 1.78
C MET A 226 -2.80 -1.67 1.32
N VAL A 227 -1.88 -0.79 0.93
CA VAL A 227 -2.19 0.50 0.27
C VAL A 227 -1.48 0.55 -1.08
N ILE A 228 -2.22 0.87 -2.13
CA ILE A 228 -1.72 1.00 -3.51
C ILE A 228 -1.87 2.45 -3.96
N ILE A 229 -0.80 3.04 -4.50
CA ILE A 229 -0.82 4.36 -5.14
C ILE A 229 -0.39 4.22 -6.61
N ASP A 230 -1.34 4.38 -7.52
CA ASP A 230 -1.14 4.19 -8.97
C ASP A 230 -1.50 5.49 -9.73
N SER A 231 -0.55 6.37 -10.06
CA SER A 231 0.89 6.31 -9.86
C SER A 231 1.42 7.54 -9.11
N ILE A 232 2.30 7.34 -8.14
CA ILE A 232 2.90 8.47 -7.42
C ILE A 232 3.68 9.41 -8.35
N ALA A 233 4.14 8.91 -9.50
CA ALA A 233 4.89 9.71 -10.45
C ALA A 233 4.03 10.69 -11.25
N ALA A 234 2.76 10.37 -11.52
CA ALA A 234 1.92 11.16 -12.42
C ALA A 234 1.71 12.58 -11.92
N LEU A 235 1.28 12.74 -10.66
CA LEU A 235 0.96 14.05 -10.08
C LEU A 235 2.21 14.93 -9.94
N PHE A 236 3.31 14.31 -9.54
CA PHE A 236 4.55 15.05 -9.38
C PHE A 236 5.14 15.42 -10.74
N ARG A 237 4.87 14.70 -11.84
CA ARG A 237 5.38 15.06 -13.19
C ARG A 237 4.63 16.20 -13.86
N ILE A 238 3.31 16.26 -13.69
CA ILE A 238 2.41 17.09 -14.50
C ILE A 238 2.36 18.53 -13.99
N GLU A 239 2.57 18.74 -12.69
CA GLU A 239 2.46 20.05 -12.07
C GLU A 239 3.85 20.67 -11.80
N TYR A 240 4.06 21.85 -12.37
CA TYR A 240 5.02 22.90 -11.99
C TYR A 240 6.44 22.94 -12.61
N ASP A 241 6.77 24.17 -12.98
CA ASP A 241 7.99 24.69 -13.60
C ASP A 241 9.24 24.50 -12.71
N ILE A 242 10.42 24.57 -13.32
CA ILE A 242 11.77 24.28 -12.74
C ILE A 242 12.04 25.01 -11.41
N ASN A 243 11.33 26.10 -11.14
CA ASN A 243 11.46 26.94 -9.95
C ASN A 243 10.82 26.39 -8.66
N SER A 244 10.06 25.29 -8.72
CA SER A 244 9.30 24.72 -7.58
C SER A 244 9.89 23.43 -6.97
N SER A 245 11.07 22.99 -7.42
CA SER A 245 11.65 21.67 -7.11
C SER A 245 11.83 21.37 -5.61
N ALA A 246 12.15 22.39 -4.80
CA ALA A 246 12.37 22.22 -3.37
C ALA A 246 11.05 21.93 -2.61
N GLU A 247 9.99 22.67 -2.93
CA GLU A 247 8.65 22.47 -2.34
C GLU A 247 8.08 21.11 -2.73
N ARG A 248 8.28 20.69 -3.99
CA ARG A 248 7.93 19.36 -4.48
C ARG A 248 8.64 18.26 -3.69
N THR A 249 9.95 18.41 -3.50
CA THR A 249 10.75 17.43 -2.77
C THR A 249 10.31 17.35 -1.31
N ARG A 250 10.00 18.50 -0.70
CA ARG A 250 9.41 18.55 0.65
C ARG A 250 8.09 17.81 0.72
N LEU A 251 7.13 18.10 -0.17
CA LEU A 251 5.81 17.45 -0.17
C LEU A 251 5.90 15.94 -0.43
N LEU A 252 6.83 15.51 -1.29
CA LEU A 252 7.12 14.09 -1.51
C LEU A 252 7.67 13.43 -0.24
N PHE A 253 8.54 14.11 0.50
CA PHE A 253 9.05 13.62 1.78
C PHE A 253 7.97 13.60 2.86
N ASP A 254 7.10 14.61 2.93
CA ASP A 254 5.98 14.65 3.87
C ASP A 254 5.03 13.47 3.63
N ILE A 255 4.64 13.22 2.37
CA ILE A 255 3.84 12.05 1.97
C ILE A 255 4.57 10.75 2.34
N THR A 256 5.86 10.64 2.00
CA THR A 256 6.65 9.44 2.28
C THR A 256 6.74 9.15 3.77
N ALA A 257 6.98 10.18 4.59
CA ALA A 257 7.12 10.04 6.03
C ALA A 257 5.85 9.45 6.64
N THR A 258 4.68 9.95 6.23
CA THR A 258 3.39 9.43 6.69
C THR A 258 3.13 8.01 6.21
N LEU A 259 3.45 7.69 4.94
CA LEU A 259 3.34 6.33 4.42
C LEU A 259 4.24 5.36 5.20
N LYS A 260 5.51 5.73 5.46
CA LYS A 260 6.41 4.90 6.27
C LYS A 260 5.89 4.68 7.69
N TRP A 261 5.35 5.73 8.30
CA TRP A 261 4.77 5.65 9.64
C TRP A 261 3.54 4.72 9.67
N ILE A 262 2.60 4.87 8.73
CA ILE A 262 1.44 3.97 8.60
C ILE A 262 1.91 2.52 8.44
N SER A 263 2.85 2.30 7.52
CA SER A 263 3.38 0.98 7.20
C SER A 263 4.03 0.29 8.39
N ALA A 264 4.88 1.01 9.13
CA ALA A 264 5.58 0.47 10.29
C ALA A 264 4.65 0.24 11.49
N THR A 265 3.68 1.14 11.71
CA THR A 265 2.79 1.06 12.88
C THR A 265 1.70 -0.01 12.72
N SER A 266 1.27 -0.28 11.48
CA SER A 266 0.13 -1.17 11.19
C SER A 266 0.51 -2.47 10.48
N ASN A 267 1.81 -2.72 10.28
CA ASN A 267 2.35 -3.80 9.45
C ASN A 267 1.66 -3.90 8.07
N THR A 268 1.61 -2.77 7.37
CA THR A 268 0.88 -2.63 6.10
C THR A 268 1.85 -2.48 4.94
N LEU A 269 1.65 -3.25 3.87
CA LEU A 269 2.45 -3.11 2.65
C LEU A 269 1.97 -1.92 1.81
N ILE A 270 2.91 -1.07 1.39
CA ILE A 270 2.62 0.07 0.52
C ILE A 270 3.21 -0.20 -0.86
N ILE A 271 2.36 -0.31 -1.87
CA ILE A 271 2.75 -0.49 -3.26
C ILE A 271 2.54 0.82 -4.01
N VAL A 272 3.56 1.26 -4.71
CA VAL A 272 3.51 2.49 -5.49
C VAL A 272 4.00 2.23 -6.89
N THR A 273 3.32 2.79 -7.90
CA THR A 273 3.81 2.69 -9.27
C THR A 273 4.54 3.98 -9.67
N ASN A 274 5.62 3.84 -10.44
CA ASN A 274 6.41 4.94 -10.97
C ASN A 274 6.66 4.77 -12.47
N GLN A 275 6.51 5.86 -13.21
CA GLN A 275 6.76 5.91 -14.64
C GLN A 275 8.26 6.08 -14.96
N ALA A 276 8.64 5.73 -16.19
CA ALA A 276 10.00 5.89 -16.70
C ALA A 276 10.20 7.25 -17.39
N THR A 277 11.30 7.95 -17.13
CA THR A 277 11.76 9.15 -17.87
C THR A 277 12.99 8.78 -18.72
N ALA A 278 13.18 9.47 -19.84
CA ALA A 278 14.42 9.37 -20.62
C ALA A 278 15.62 9.81 -19.78
N ASN A 279 16.72 9.05 -19.84
CA ASN A 279 17.96 9.46 -19.21
C ASN A 279 18.69 10.47 -20.13
N LEU A 280 18.67 11.75 -19.75
CA LEU A 280 19.29 12.85 -20.50
C LEU A 280 20.77 13.09 -20.15
N THR A 281 21.43 12.18 -19.43
CA THR A 281 22.88 12.34 -19.15
C THR A 281 23.68 12.44 -20.44
N ALA A 282 24.56 13.44 -20.54
CA ALA A 282 25.30 13.85 -21.74
C ALA A 282 26.23 12.78 -22.37
N PHE A 283 26.31 11.57 -21.78
CA PHE A 283 27.15 10.47 -22.23
C PHE A 283 26.37 9.18 -22.55
N SER A 284 25.03 9.20 -22.52
CA SER A 284 24.25 8.02 -22.89
C SER A 284 24.23 7.86 -24.41
N THR A 285 25.11 7.01 -24.93
CA THR A 285 25.14 6.59 -26.35
C THR A 285 23.94 5.72 -26.73
N ASN A 286 23.16 5.27 -25.73
CA ASN A 286 21.96 4.46 -25.91
C ASN A 286 20.70 5.32 -25.67
N SER A 287 19.99 5.66 -26.74
CA SER A 287 18.74 6.44 -26.72
C SER A 287 17.56 5.75 -26.02
N ASN A 288 17.71 4.48 -25.64
CA ASN A 288 16.69 3.67 -24.98
C ASN A 288 16.86 3.54 -23.46
N HIS A 289 17.85 4.20 -22.87
CA HIS A 289 18.07 4.13 -21.43
C HIS A 289 17.08 5.03 -20.68
N TRP A 290 16.31 4.43 -19.78
CA TRP A 290 15.29 5.10 -18.98
C TRP A 290 15.59 4.95 -17.49
N ILE A 291 15.13 5.91 -16.70
CA ILE A 291 15.24 5.93 -15.23
C ILE A 291 13.85 6.12 -14.59
N PRO A 292 13.63 5.63 -13.35
CA PRO A 292 12.44 5.99 -12.58
C PRO A 292 12.36 7.51 -12.38
N SER A 293 11.15 8.05 -12.36
CA SER A 293 10.98 9.47 -12.67
C SER A 293 10.95 10.46 -11.51
N LEU A 294 11.09 9.96 -10.28
CA LEU A 294 11.14 10.79 -9.06
C LEU A 294 12.57 11.00 -8.54
N GLY A 295 13.57 10.44 -9.22
CA GLY A 295 14.99 10.70 -8.96
C GLY A 295 15.53 10.10 -7.66
N PHE A 296 16.67 10.64 -7.21
CA PHE A 296 17.44 10.09 -6.10
C PHE A 296 16.78 10.28 -4.74
N SER A 297 16.17 11.44 -4.48
CA SER A 297 15.44 11.73 -3.22
C SER A 297 14.41 10.65 -2.93
N TRP A 298 13.61 10.28 -3.93
CA TRP A 298 12.63 9.20 -3.84
C TRP A 298 13.27 7.80 -3.72
N SER A 299 14.40 7.57 -4.37
CA SER A 299 15.07 6.27 -4.31
C SER A 299 15.54 5.89 -2.90
N ASN A 300 15.80 6.88 -2.03
CA ASN A 300 16.12 6.66 -0.62
C ASN A 300 14.87 6.51 0.27
N CYS A 301 13.69 6.75 -0.28
CA CYS A 301 12.42 6.65 0.43
C CYS A 301 11.84 5.23 0.40
N ILE A 302 12.11 4.46 -0.64
CA ILE A 302 11.54 3.13 -0.84
C ILE A 302 12.39 2.04 -0.19
N ASN A 303 11.76 0.90 0.13
CA ASN A 303 12.46 -0.28 0.64
C ASN A 303 12.84 -1.23 -0.50
N ILE A 304 11.96 -1.38 -1.49
CA ILE A 304 12.17 -2.27 -2.63
C ILE A 304 11.80 -1.55 -3.93
N ARG A 305 12.56 -1.82 -5.00
CA ARG A 305 12.24 -1.42 -6.37
C ARG A 305 12.20 -2.62 -7.29
N LEU A 306 11.05 -2.83 -7.93
CA LEU A 306 10.84 -3.82 -8.97
C LEU A 306 10.73 -3.12 -10.32
N ARG A 307 11.66 -3.41 -11.20
CA ARG A 307 11.74 -2.88 -12.56
C ARG A 307 11.01 -3.80 -13.53
N ILE A 308 9.97 -3.27 -14.17
CA ILE A 308 9.16 -3.99 -15.16
C ILE A 308 9.52 -3.53 -16.57
N THR A 309 9.93 -4.46 -17.43
CA THR A 309 10.26 -4.19 -18.84
C THR A 309 9.50 -5.09 -19.79
N LYS A 310 9.12 -4.54 -20.95
CA LYS A 310 8.55 -5.33 -22.04
C LYS A 310 9.67 -6.08 -22.75
N THR A 311 9.40 -7.32 -23.14
CA THR A 311 10.28 -8.10 -24.00
C THR A 311 9.73 -8.15 -25.42
N GLN A 312 10.51 -8.70 -26.35
CA GLN A 312 10.04 -9.06 -27.69
C GLN A 312 9.38 -10.45 -27.73
N MET A 313 9.44 -11.19 -26.61
CA MET A 313 8.89 -12.53 -26.50
C MET A 313 7.37 -12.49 -26.34
N LYS A 314 6.73 -13.56 -26.78
CA LYS A 314 5.30 -13.77 -26.66
C LYS A 314 5.06 -15.15 -26.08
N HIS A 315 4.05 -15.24 -25.21
CA HIS A 315 3.62 -16.48 -24.61
C HIS A 315 2.26 -16.87 -25.18
N GLN A 316 2.05 -18.17 -25.39
CA GLN A 316 0.81 -18.71 -25.92
C GLN A 316 -0.06 -19.17 -24.76
N VAL A 317 -1.18 -18.50 -24.56
CA VAL A 317 -2.12 -18.79 -23.47
C VAL A 317 -3.23 -19.67 -24.02
N ASN A 318 -3.42 -20.82 -23.37
CA ASN A 318 -4.59 -21.64 -23.62
C ASN A 318 -5.78 -20.93 -22.97
N SER A 319 -6.76 -20.51 -23.76
CA SER A 319 -7.99 -19.92 -23.22
C SER A 319 -8.68 -20.96 -22.34
N THR A 320 -8.59 -20.82 -21.03
CA THR A 320 -9.39 -21.59 -20.08
C THR A 320 -10.84 -21.25 -20.37
N THR A 321 -11.61 -22.24 -20.82
CA THR A 321 -13.05 -22.12 -21.02
C THR A 321 -13.68 -21.72 -19.68
N GLY A 322 -14.24 -20.52 -19.61
CA GLY A 322 -15.24 -20.20 -18.58
C GLY A 322 -16.41 -21.21 -18.66
N PRO A 323 -17.23 -21.34 -17.61
CA PRO A 323 -18.33 -22.30 -17.59
C PRO A 323 -19.23 -22.05 -18.80
N VAL A 324 -19.36 -23.07 -19.64
CA VAL A 324 -20.27 -23.05 -20.80
C VAL A 324 -21.67 -22.82 -20.25
N ARG A 325 -22.22 -21.61 -20.46
CA ARG A 325 -23.65 -21.38 -20.32
C ARG A 325 -24.36 -22.19 -21.39
N THR A 326 -24.73 -23.43 -21.07
CA THR A 326 -25.61 -24.23 -21.92
C THR A 326 -27.01 -23.61 -21.85
N ASN A 327 -27.34 -22.77 -22.83
CA ASN A 327 -28.74 -22.49 -23.12
C ASN A 327 -29.35 -23.77 -23.70
N PRO A 328 -30.40 -24.34 -23.10
CA PRO A 328 -31.01 -25.57 -23.59
C PRO A 328 -31.97 -25.23 -24.74
N VAL A 329 -31.48 -24.71 -25.86
CA VAL A 329 -32.27 -24.62 -27.10
C VAL A 329 -31.35 -24.83 -28.31
N ASN A 330 -31.58 -25.94 -29.00
CA ASN A 330 -31.05 -26.37 -30.29
C ASN A 330 -29.62 -26.93 -30.31
N GLY A 331 -29.56 -28.25 -30.50
CA GLY A 331 -28.35 -28.99 -30.80
C GLY A 331 -27.70 -28.51 -32.10
N ASN A 332 -26.60 -27.80 -31.94
CA ASN A 332 -25.48 -27.76 -32.87
C ASN A 332 -24.24 -27.50 -32.01
N ILE A 333 -23.44 -28.54 -31.79
CA ILE A 333 -22.12 -28.42 -31.16
C ILE A 333 -21.22 -27.75 -32.20
N VAL A 334 -21.21 -26.41 -32.21
CA VAL A 334 -20.16 -25.66 -32.88
C VAL A 334 -18.95 -25.78 -31.96
N GLY A 335 -17.98 -26.61 -32.35
CA GLY A 335 -16.71 -26.70 -31.66
C GLY A 335 -16.12 -25.29 -31.54
N SER A 336 -15.95 -24.81 -30.31
CA SER A 336 -15.22 -23.57 -30.08
C SER A 336 -13.78 -23.84 -30.49
N ASN A 337 -13.39 -23.36 -31.66
CA ASN A 337 -11.98 -23.27 -32.05
C ASN A 337 -11.30 -22.39 -30.99
N ASN A 338 -10.69 -23.02 -29.99
CA ASN A 338 -9.81 -22.35 -29.02
C ASN A 338 -8.60 -21.86 -29.81
N ILE A 339 -8.71 -20.66 -30.40
CA ILE A 339 -7.57 -19.98 -30.98
C ILE A 339 -6.73 -19.52 -29.78
N PRO A 340 -5.55 -20.10 -29.56
CA PRO A 340 -4.72 -19.73 -28.43
C PRO A 340 -4.41 -18.24 -28.52
N SER A 341 -4.67 -17.50 -27.44
CA SER A 341 -4.39 -16.07 -27.39
C SER A 341 -2.89 -15.89 -27.13
N VAL A 342 -2.29 -14.92 -27.81
CA VAL A 342 -0.86 -14.64 -27.68
C VAL A 342 -0.68 -13.35 -26.89
N VAL A 343 0.01 -13.44 -25.76
CA VAL A 343 0.26 -12.31 -24.85
C VAL A 343 1.74 -11.95 -24.84
N PRO A 344 2.10 -10.67 -24.69
CA PRO A 344 3.50 -10.28 -24.61
C PRO A 344 4.13 -10.73 -23.29
N VAL A 345 5.41 -11.08 -23.31
CA VAL A 345 6.17 -11.42 -22.10
C VAL A 345 6.84 -10.15 -21.55
N ARG A 346 6.91 -10.06 -20.23
CA ARG A 346 7.56 -8.98 -19.49
C ARG A 346 8.62 -9.58 -18.58
N THR A 347 9.62 -8.78 -18.24
CA THR A 347 10.59 -9.12 -17.21
C THR A 347 10.34 -8.26 -15.98
N MET A 348 10.26 -8.89 -14.82
CA MET A 348 10.35 -8.23 -13.52
C MET A 348 11.74 -8.47 -12.95
N TYR A 349 12.44 -7.39 -12.59
CA TYR A 349 13.79 -7.43 -12.03
C TYR A 349 13.84 -6.66 -10.72
N VAL A 350 14.45 -7.24 -9.69
CA VAL A 350 14.63 -6.60 -8.39
C VAL A 350 15.85 -5.69 -8.46
N GLU A 351 15.60 -4.38 -8.58
CA GLU A 351 16.65 -3.37 -8.69
C GLU A 351 17.15 -2.91 -7.32
N ILE A 352 16.28 -2.87 -6.32
CA ILE A 352 16.64 -2.54 -4.93
C ILE A 352 15.88 -3.52 -4.05
N SER A 353 16.55 -4.29 -3.20
CA SER A 353 15.91 -5.05 -2.12
C SER A 353 16.92 -5.47 -1.06
N PRO A 354 16.60 -5.32 0.23
CA PRO A 354 17.40 -5.89 1.31
C PRO A 354 17.20 -7.42 1.44
N ILE A 355 16.15 -7.97 0.83
CA ILE A 355 15.78 -9.39 0.94
C ILE A 355 16.48 -10.21 -0.16
N ARG A 356 16.29 -9.81 -1.41
CA ARG A 356 16.84 -10.53 -2.57
C ARG A 356 17.12 -9.60 -3.74
N GLN A 357 18.35 -9.10 -3.79
CA GLN A 357 18.84 -8.24 -4.85
C GLN A 357 19.02 -9.03 -6.17
N ASP A 358 18.85 -8.36 -7.31
CA ASP A 358 19.13 -8.87 -8.66
C ASP A 358 18.32 -10.10 -9.11
N ALA A 359 17.28 -10.49 -8.38
CA ALA A 359 16.36 -11.52 -8.82
C ALA A 359 15.61 -11.07 -10.08
N ARG A 360 15.32 -12.02 -10.96
CA ARG A 360 14.67 -11.79 -12.25
C ARG A 360 13.69 -12.90 -12.54
N VAL A 361 12.52 -12.53 -13.04
CA VAL A 361 11.49 -13.47 -13.47
C VAL A 361 10.81 -12.95 -14.74
N GLU A 362 10.45 -13.87 -15.63
CA GLU A 362 9.64 -13.58 -16.80
C GLU A 362 8.18 -13.86 -16.47
N LEU A 363 7.29 -13.01 -16.97
CA LEU A 363 5.86 -13.09 -16.66
C LEU A 363 5.02 -12.66 -17.85
N PHE A 364 3.78 -13.12 -17.86
CA PHE A 364 2.75 -12.57 -18.73
C PHE A 364 1.56 -12.06 -17.91
N ILE A 365 0.67 -11.36 -18.60
CA ILE A 365 -0.52 -10.73 -18.03
C ILE A 365 -1.68 -11.12 -18.93
N ASP A 366 -2.74 -11.65 -18.33
CA ASP A 366 -4.00 -12.03 -18.98
C ASP A 366 -5.21 -11.51 -18.18
N ASN A 367 -6.40 -12.10 -18.41
CA ASN A 367 -7.61 -11.69 -17.72
C ASN A 367 -7.56 -12.00 -16.21
N ALA A 368 -6.96 -13.13 -15.81
CA ALA A 368 -6.85 -13.59 -14.42
C ALA A 368 -5.76 -12.86 -13.62
N GLY A 369 -4.89 -12.09 -14.29
CA GLY A 369 -3.90 -11.28 -13.61
C GLY A 369 -2.51 -11.50 -14.19
N ILE A 370 -1.54 -11.78 -13.33
CA ILE A 370 -0.15 -12.01 -13.72
C ILE A 370 0.29 -13.44 -13.42
N HIS A 371 1.16 -13.99 -14.27
CA HIS A 371 1.62 -15.38 -14.18
C HIS A 371 3.10 -15.46 -14.54
N GLY A 372 3.87 -16.23 -13.78
CA GLY A 372 5.29 -16.50 -14.04
C GLY A 372 5.50 -17.49 -15.19
N ILE A 373 6.68 -17.44 -15.81
CA ILE A 373 7.10 -18.31 -16.93
C ILE A 373 8.39 -19.05 -16.55
#